data_AF-A0A2G8LDN7-F1
#
_entry.id   AF-A0A2G8LDN7-F1
#
_cell.length_a   1.000
_cell.length_b   1.000
_cell.length_c   1.000
_cell.angle_alpha   90.00
_cell.angle_beta   90.00
_cell.angle_gamma   90.00
#
_symmetry.space_group_name_H-M   'P 1'
#
loop_
_entity.id
_entity.type
_entity.pdbx_description
1 polymer ?
#
loop_
_entity_poly.entity_id
_entity_poly.type
_entity_poly.pdbx_seq_one_letter_code
_entity_poly.pdbx_strand_id
1 'polypeptide(L)'
;MEGQSSFFFYQQSTYPRDCREVQGQCSSNNSSGVFMIKPDGYPDPFEVYCDNTDSSGGWTVIQRRTDGSIDFRRDWDSYKSGFGFLSHEFWLGNEKLSFLTNQKKYQLVIEITTSSDYLIRVSYDHFRISDAFSHFKLVNLGNYSGENTDAITFCPSNMDIDNCSTACQRTCEAPGICQDEVCTDGEVCVCPDGFFMKESDCVTREQCGCYVSEGQTIVPEGDFFVNAGCTRKGVCTNGEIIWDEGYACSPNANCEERNNIRQCYCDDGYGGDGETCTSVTPKDCREIYDDDSTRNNGIYRIKPTGWTGPAFEVYCNMTDGGGWTVSVLAYDRHGYYIMNYIVHQ
;
A
#
# COMPACT_ATOMS: atom_id res chain seq x y z
N MET A 1 68.96 -8.27 6.32
CA MET A 1 69.22 -9.27 5.27
C MET A 1 68.84 -10.60 5.88
N GLU A 2 67.85 -11.37 5.47
CA GLU A 2 66.95 -11.49 4.29
C GLU A 2 65.62 -12.04 4.88
N GLY A 3 64.41 -11.68 4.44
CA GLY A 3 63.87 -11.90 3.11
C GLY A 3 63.07 -13.21 3.06
N GLN A 4 61.79 -13.20 3.45
CA GLN A 4 60.80 -14.19 3.00
C GLN A 4 59.57 -13.46 2.47
N SER A 5 59.51 -13.32 1.16
CA SER A 5 58.33 -12.85 0.43
C SER A 5 57.47 -14.06 0.09
N SER A 6 56.28 -14.14 0.69
CA SER A 6 55.24 -15.08 0.33
C SER A 6 54.56 -14.60 -0.96
N PHE A 7 54.81 -15.29 -2.07
CA PHE A 7 54.03 -15.11 -3.30
C PHE A 7 52.64 -15.70 -3.11
N PHE A 8 51.64 -14.84 -2.95
CA PHE A 8 50.24 -15.21 -3.13
C PHE A 8 49.94 -15.28 -4.63
N PHE A 9 49.74 -16.48 -5.16
CA PHE A 9 49.13 -16.66 -6.48
C PHE A 9 47.65 -16.30 -6.36
N TYR A 10 47.26 -15.11 -6.83
CA TYR A 10 45.86 -14.87 -7.19
C TYR A 10 45.56 -15.77 -8.40
N GLN A 11 44.77 -16.84 -8.19
CA GLN A 11 44.16 -17.57 -9.31
C GLN A 11 43.25 -16.58 -10.04
N GLN A 12 43.67 -16.16 -11.24
CA GLN A 12 42.77 -15.51 -12.18
C GLN A 12 41.56 -16.42 -12.40
N SER A 13 40.35 -15.86 -12.31
CA SER A 13 39.15 -16.54 -12.81
C SER A 13 39.43 -17.04 -14.23
N THR A 14 39.26 -18.34 -14.48
CA THR A 14 39.53 -18.93 -15.78
C THR A 14 38.56 -18.47 -16.87
N TYR A 15 37.47 -17.79 -16.48
CA TYR A 15 36.44 -17.27 -17.38
C TYR A 15 36.18 -15.79 -17.12
N PRO A 16 35.94 -14.98 -18.16
CA PRO A 16 35.46 -13.61 -18.02
C PRO A 16 34.08 -13.59 -17.34
N ARG A 17 33.77 -12.55 -16.57
CA ARG A 17 32.50 -12.47 -15.82
C ARG A 17 31.32 -12.00 -16.65
N ASP A 18 31.59 -11.32 -17.74
CA ASP A 18 30.61 -10.71 -18.65
C ASP A 18 31.26 -10.40 -20.01
N CYS A 19 30.46 -9.96 -20.97
CA CYS A 19 30.94 -9.61 -22.31
C CYS A 19 31.89 -8.40 -22.32
N ARG A 20 31.87 -7.55 -21.29
CA ARG A 20 32.82 -6.44 -21.17
C ARG A 20 34.23 -6.93 -20.89
N GLU A 21 34.36 -7.95 -20.05
CA GLU A 21 35.64 -8.64 -19.80
C GLU A 21 36.08 -9.49 -21.00
N VAL A 22 35.14 -10.13 -21.71
CA VAL A 22 35.44 -10.82 -22.99
C VAL A 22 36.09 -9.84 -23.97
N GLN A 23 35.48 -8.67 -24.18
CA GLN A 23 36.01 -7.63 -25.07
C GLN A 23 37.42 -7.18 -24.67
N GLY A 24 37.67 -6.99 -23.38
CA GLY A 24 38.99 -6.59 -22.87
C GLY A 24 40.09 -7.64 -23.06
N GLN A 25 39.73 -8.93 -23.16
CA GLN A 25 40.66 -10.04 -23.38
C GLN A 25 40.99 -10.25 -24.86
N CYS A 26 40.12 -9.83 -25.78
CA CYS A 26 40.28 -10.04 -27.22
C CYS A 26 40.87 -8.79 -27.91
N SER A 27 42.19 -8.62 -27.90
CA SER A 27 42.86 -7.47 -28.55
C SER A 27 42.83 -7.46 -30.09
N SER A 28 42.40 -8.55 -30.74
CA SER A 28 42.50 -8.74 -32.19
C SER A 28 41.21 -9.08 -32.92
N ASN A 29 40.09 -9.30 -32.20
CA ASN A 29 38.79 -9.61 -32.81
C ASN A 29 37.64 -9.11 -31.91
N ASN A 30 37.15 -7.90 -32.20
CA ASN A 30 35.94 -7.33 -31.59
C ASN A 30 34.66 -7.84 -32.28
N SER A 31 34.63 -9.09 -32.75
CA SER A 31 33.43 -9.64 -33.40
C SER A 31 32.37 -10.00 -32.35
N SER A 32 31.11 -9.68 -32.64
CA SER A 32 29.97 -10.21 -31.88
C SER A 32 29.88 -11.74 -32.05
N GLY A 33 29.39 -12.45 -31.03
CA GLY A 33 29.32 -13.91 -31.07
C GLY A 33 28.97 -14.53 -29.73
N VAL A 34 28.98 -15.87 -29.67
CA VAL A 34 28.73 -16.63 -28.45
C VAL A 34 30.03 -16.88 -27.69
N PHE A 35 30.04 -16.55 -26.40
CA PHE A 35 31.20 -16.71 -25.52
C PHE A 35 30.81 -17.32 -24.19
N MET A 36 31.76 -18.02 -23.56
CA MET A 36 31.59 -18.55 -22.21
C MET A 36 31.97 -17.49 -21.17
N ILE A 37 31.07 -17.24 -20.23
CA ILE A 37 31.29 -16.36 -19.08
C ILE A 37 31.04 -17.10 -17.77
N LYS A 38 31.55 -16.56 -16.66
CA LYS A 38 31.23 -17.01 -15.31
C LYS A 38 31.06 -15.81 -14.37
N PRO A 39 29.82 -15.32 -14.17
CA PRO A 39 29.54 -14.30 -13.19
C PRO A 39 29.94 -14.71 -11.77
N ASP A 40 30.29 -13.73 -10.95
CA ASP A 40 30.67 -13.96 -9.55
C ASP A 40 29.53 -14.65 -8.79
N GLY A 41 29.83 -15.77 -8.13
CA GLY A 41 28.88 -16.55 -7.35
C GLY A 41 28.03 -17.57 -8.13
N TYR A 42 28.00 -17.52 -9.46
CA TYR A 42 27.30 -18.53 -10.26
C TYR A 42 28.13 -19.83 -10.32
N PRO A 43 27.53 -21.02 -10.13
CA PRO A 43 28.29 -22.25 -9.90
C PRO A 43 29.16 -22.66 -11.10
N ASP A 44 28.55 -22.69 -12.29
CA ASP A 44 29.16 -23.20 -13.52
C ASP A 44 29.21 -22.13 -14.62
N PRO A 45 30.27 -22.06 -15.44
CA PRO A 45 30.30 -21.12 -16.55
C PRO A 45 29.19 -21.44 -17.58
N PHE A 46 28.71 -20.43 -18.31
CA PHE A 46 27.64 -20.57 -19.30
C PHE A 46 27.83 -19.68 -20.52
N GLU A 47 27.17 -20.04 -21.62
CA GLU A 47 27.22 -19.31 -22.88
C GLU A 47 26.31 -18.08 -22.87
N VAL A 48 26.82 -16.98 -23.44
CA VAL A 48 26.07 -15.75 -23.72
C VAL A 48 26.40 -15.25 -25.10
N TYR A 49 25.49 -14.49 -25.70
CA TYR A 49 25.81 -13.71 -26.89
C TYR A 49 26.37 -12.36 -26.48
N CYS A 50 27.62 -12.08 -26.89
CA CYS A 50 28.25 -10.78 -26.73
C CYS A 50 28.05 -9.95 -27.99
N ASP A 51 27.49 -8.76 -27.83
CA ASP A 51 27.38 -7.79 -28.89
C ASP A 51 28.46 -6.70 -28.77
N ASN A 52 29.29 -6.62 -29.81
CA ASN A 52 30.43 -5.72 -29.95
C ASN A 52 30.31 -4.84 -31.21
N THR A 53 29.12 -4.75 -31.82
CA THR A 53 28.88 -3.96 -33.05
C THR A 53 29.09 -2.47 -32.82
N ASP A 54 28.63 -1.94 -31.69
CA ASP A 54 28.78 -0.53 -31.33
C ASP A 54 30.19 -0.19 -30.79
N SER A 55 30.59 1.08 -30.92
CA SER A 55 31.87 1.60 -30.42
C SER A 55 32.07 1.45 -28.89
N SER A 56 30.97 1.27 -28.15
CA SER A 56 31.00 0.96 -26.73
C SER A 56 31.33 -0.51 -26.47
N GLY A 57 30.71 -1.43 -27.23
CA GLY A 57 30.86 -2.89 -27.17
C GLY A 57 30.77 -3.52 -25.76
N GLY A 58 30.94 -4.84 -25.71
CA GLY A 58 30.91 -5.60 -24.46
C GLY A 58 29.51 -5.80 -23.88
N TRP A 59 28.47 -5.71 -24.71
CA TRP A 59 27.09 -5.92 -24.30
C TRP A 59 26.80 -7.41 -24.14
N THR A 60 26.31 -7.81 -22.97
CA THR A 60 25.79 -9.16 -22.75
C THR A 60 24.32 -9.15 -23.14
N VAL A 61 23.95 -9.81 -24.23
CA VAL A 61 22.56 -9.86 -24.69
C VAL A 61 21.78 -10.80 -23.79
N ILE A 62 20.72 -10.29 -23.17
CA ILE A 62 19.90 -11.03 -22.19
C ILE A 62 18.58 -11.54 -22.78
N GLN A 63 18.11 -10.90 -23.84
CA GLN A 63 16.89 -11.24 -24.57
C GLN A 63 17.06 -10.82 -26.03
N ARG A 64 16.52 -11.60 -26.97
CA ARG A 64 16.38 -11.18 -28.37
C ARG A 64 15.06 -11.67 -28.98
N ARG A 65 14.37 -10.79 -29.72
CA ARG A 65 13.23 -11.09 -30.61
C ARG A 65 13.55 -10.61 -32.02
N THR A 66 13.19 -11.38 -33.04
CA THR A 66 13.47 -11.06 -34.45
C THR A 66 12.33 -11.48 -35.37
N ASP A 67 11.84 -12.72 -35.27
CA ASP A 67 10.92 -13.31 -36.24
C ASP A 67 9.78 -14.15 -35.62
N GLY A 68 9.74 -14.28 -34.29
CA GLY A 68 8.72 -15.07 -33.60
C GLY A 68 8.89 -16.59 -33.71
N SER A 69 10.07 -17.07 -34.12
CA SER A 69 10.40 -18.51 -34.20
C SER A 69 10.42 -19.21 -32.84
N ILE A 70 10.59 -18.47 -31.74
CA ILE A 70 10.56 -19.00 -30.38
C ILE A 70 9.34 -18.49 -29.64
N ASP A 71 8.56 -19.43 -29.08
CA ASP A 71 7.45 -19.09 -28.19
C ASP A 71 7.97 -18.57 -26.85
N PHE A 72 7.54 -17.38 -26.46
CA PHE A 72 7.85 -16.74 -25.18
C PHE A 72 6.74 -16.95 -24.13
N ARG A 73 5.59 -17.55 -24.49
CA ARG A 73 4.55 -17.90 -23.52
C ARG A 73 4.94 -19.18 -22.76
N ARG A 74 5.84 -19.03 -21.79
CA ARG A 74 6.46 -20.14 -21.05
C ARG A 74 6.16 -20.11 -19.56
N ASP A 75 6.35 -21.24 -18.90
CA ASP A 75 6.22 -21.38 -17.46
C ASP A 75 7.40 -20.73 -16.69
N TRP A 76 7.23 -20.68 -15.37
CA TRP A 76 8.22 -20.11 -14.46
C TRP A 76 9.59 -20.76 -14.58
N ASP A 77 9.65 -22.09 -14.63
CA ASP A 77 10.91 -22.83 -14.68
C ASP A 77 11.68 -22.55 -15.98
N SER A 78 10.98 -22.42 -17.11
CA SER A 78 11.57 -22.00 -18.38
C SER A 78 12.18 -20.61 -18.30
N TYR A 79 11.46 -19.63 -17.72
CA TYR A 79 11.99 -18.27 -17.52
C TYR A 79 13.14 -18.22 -16.52
N LYS A 80 13.12 -19.09 -15.50
CA LYS A 80 14.22 -19.25 -14.54
C LYS A 80 15.49 -19.75 -15.23
N SER A 81 15.41 -20.81 -16.02
CA SER A 81 16.56 -21.45 -16.69
C SER A 81 17.04 -20.72 -17.94
N GLY A 82 16.12 -20.05 -18.63
CA GLY A 82 16.31 -19.54 -19.99
C GLY A 82 15.88 -20.54 -21.07
N PHE A 83 15.65 -20.03 -22.28
CA PHE A 83 15.18 -20.79 -23.44
C PHE A 83 15.54 -20.08 -24.75
N GLY A 84 15.44 -20.80 -25.87
CA GLY A 84 15.75 -20.30 -27.22
C GLY A 84 17.21 -20.54 -27.62
N PHE A 85 17.69 -19.80 -28.62
CA PHE A 85 19.01 -19.95 -29.22
C PHE A 85 19.78 -18.63 -29.16
N LEU A 86 20.97 -18.62 -28.56
CA LEU A 86 21.77 -17.40 -28.35
C LEU A 86 22.11 -16.63 -29.65
N SER A 87 22.19 -17.34 -30.78
CA SER A 87 22.42 -16.75 -32.10
C SER A 87 21.16 -16.17 -32.76
N HIS A 88 19.98 -16.39 -32.17
CA HIS A 88 18.68 -15.99 -32.71
C HIS A 88 17.78 -15.46 -31.59
N GLU A 89 16.52 -15.92 -31.47
CA GLU A 89 15.61 -15.55 -30.38
C GLU A 89 15.87 -16.36 -29.11
N PHE A 90 15.97 -15.67 -27.96
CA PHE A 90 16.17 -16.33 -26.66
C PHE A 90 15.80 -15.43 -25.47
N TRP A 91 15.66 -16.08 -24.32
CA TRP A 91 15.71 -15.48 -22.98
C TRP A 91 16.85 -16.13 -22.20
N LEU A 92 17.78 -15.34 -21.66
CA LEU A 92 18.99 -15.87 -21.02
C LEU A 92 18.70 -16.73 -19.78
N GLY A 93 17.65 -16.37 -19.03
CA GLY A 93 17.24 -17.02 -17.79
C GLY A 93 17.40 -16.11 -16.57
N ASN A 94 16.34 -16.01 -15.76
CA ASN A 94 16.28 -15.11 -14.61
C ASN A 94 17.33 -15.45 -13.55
N GLU A 95 17.65 -16.74 -13.37
CA GLU A 95 18.67 -17.15 -12.42
C GLU A 95 20.04 -16.59 -12.83
N LYS A 96 20.45 -16.79 -14.10
CA LYS A 96 21.70 -16.24 -14.64
C LYS A 96 21.72 -14.70 -14.55
N LEU A 97 20.60 -14.06 -14.88
CA LEU A 97 20.44 -12.60 -14.78
C LEU A 97 20.63 -12.08 -13.36
N SER A 98 20.12 -12.80 -12.37
CA SER A 98 20.24 -12.40 -10.96
C SER A 98 21.71 -12.35 -10.52
N PHE A 99 22.55 -13.31 -10.92
CA PHE A 99 23.98 -13.24 -10.62
C PHE A 99 24.69 -12.17 -11.45
N LEU A 100 24.39 -12.08 -12.75
CA LEU A 100 25.00 -11.10 -13.66
C LEU A 100 24.75 -9.67 -13.19
N THR A 101 23.52 -9.32 -12.79
CA THR A 101 23.16 -7.95 -12.43
C THR A 101 23.57 -7.55 -11.01
N ASN A 102 23.92 -8.51 -10.15
CA ASN A 102 24.28 -8.25 -8.76
C ASN A 102 25.80 -8.27 -8.47
N GLN A 103 26.64 -8.69 -9.42
CA GLN A 103 28.10 -8.70 -9.23
C GLN A 103 28.75 -7.30 -9.35
N LYS A 104 28.15 -6.38 -10.12
CA LYS A 104 28.60 -4.99 -10.34
C LYS A 104 27.41 -4.09 -10.68
N LYS A 105 27.66 -2.80 -10.92
CA LYS A 105 26.65 -1.89 -11.49
C LYS A 105 26.54 -2.12 -13.01
N TYR A 106 25.37 -2.57 -13.48
CA TYR A 106 25.09 -2.77 -14.91
C TYR A 106 24.08 -1.74 -15.42
N GLN A 107 24.29 -1.27 -16.65
CA GLN A 107 23.32 -0.52 -17.42
C GLN A 107 22.47 -1.50 -18.26
N LEU A 108 21.18 -1.24 -18.37
CA LEU A 108 20.30 -1.92 -19.33
C LEU A 108 20.10 -1.02 -20.54
N VAL A 109 20.19 -1.61 -21.73
CA VAL A 109 19.81 -0.97 -22.99
C VAL A 109 18.79 -1.87 -23.69
N ILE A 110 17.73 -1.26 -24.19
CA ILE A 110 16.66 -1.88 -24.94
C ILE A 110 16.63 -1.21 -26.31
N GLU A 111 16.74 -2.03 -27.36
CA GLU A 111 16.68 -1.59 -28.74
C GLU A 111 15.47 -2.26 -29.40
N ILE A 112 14.63 -1.43 -30.03
CA ILE A 112 13.42 -1.86 -30.70
C ILE A 112 13.44 -1.27 -32.11
N THR A 113 13.38 -2.14 -33.11
CA THR A 113 13.21 -1.73 -34.50
C THR A 113 11.74 -1.93 -34.88
N THR A 114 11.06 -0.86 -35.28
CA THR A 114 9.67 -0.94 -35.73
C THR A 114 9.57 -1.60 -37.10
N SER A 115 8.35 -1.93 -37.53
CA SER A 115 8.06 -2.42 -38.89
C SER A 115 8.39 -1.40 -40.01
N SER A 116 8.62 -0.14 -39.65
CA SER A 116 9.05 0.94 -40.55
C SER A 116 10.57 1.19 -40.52
N ASP A 117 11.34 0.24 -39.98
CA ASP A 117 12.81 0.33 -39.79
C ASP A 117 13.26 1.51 -38.92
N TYR A 118 12.39 2.00 -38.04
CA TYR A 118 12.71 3.05 -37.09
C TYR A 118 13.30 2.44 -35.81
N LEU A 119 14.54 2.83 -35.48
CA LEU A 119 15.25 2.35 -34.30
C LEU A 119 14.93 3.23 -33.08
N ILE A 120 14.43 2.58 -32.03
CA ILE A 120 14.13 3.18 -30.74
C ILE A 120 15.11 2.60 -29.72
N ARG A 121 15.77 3.46 -28.95
CA ARG A 121 16.78 3.06 -27.98
C ARG A 121 16.44 3.64 -26.62
N VAL A 122 16.29 2.77 -25.62
CA VAL A 122 16.04 3.14 -24.23
C VAL A 122 17.14 2.58 -23.36
N SER A 123 17.57 3.34 -22.36
CA SER A 123 18.58 2.89 -21.42
C SER A 123 18.27 3.28 -19.98
N TYR A 124 18.75 2.45 -19.05
CA TYR A 124 18.67 2.66 -17.61
C TYR A 124 20.04 2.44 -16.99
N ASP A 125 20.57 3.45 -16.29
CA ASP A 125 21.96 3.44 -15.79
C ASP A 125 22.23 2.44 -14.64
N HIS A 126 21.20 1.77 -14.14
CA HIS A 126 21.31 0.76 -13.09
C HIS A 126 20.19 -0.27 -13.23
N PHE A 127 20.53 -1.52 -13.52
CA PHE A 127 19.57 -2.61 -13.64
C PHE A 127 19.93 -3.73 -12.67
N ARG A 128 19.03 -4.03 -11.74
CA ARG A 128 19.17 -5.13 -10.78
C ARG A 128 17.87 -5.86 -10.56
N ILE A 129 17.93 -7.18 -10.62
CA ILE A 129 16.84 -8.05 -10.19
C ILE A 129 17.23 -8.81 -8.92
N SER A 130 16.24 -9.25 -8.15
CA SER A 130 16.46 -10.10 -6.98
C SER A 130 16.66 -11.57 -7.36
N ASP A 131 16.90 -12.42 -6.37
CA ASP A 131 17.08 -13.86 -6.55
C ASP A 131 15.75 -14.62 -6.70
N ALA A 132 15.84 -15.95 -6.84
CA ALA A 132 14.68 -16.82 -6.97
C ALA A 132 13.78 -16.81 -5.72
N PHE A 133 14.35 -16.64 -4.52
CA PHE A 133 13.59 -16.59 -3.27
C PHE A 133 12.70 -15.34 -3.21
N SER A 134 13.20 -14.23 -3.74
CA SER A 134 12.48 -12.97 -3.85
C SER A 134 11.73 -12.82 -5.18
N HIS A 135 11.53 -13.92 -5.91
CA HIS A 135 10.79 -13.99 -7.18
C HIS A 135 11.35 -13.13 -8.32
N PHE A 136 12.67 -12.94 -8.41
CA PHE A 136 13.32 -12.20 -9.50
C PHE A 136 12.77 -10.78 -9.71
N LYS A 137 12.20 -10.18 -8.66
CA LYS A 137 11.66 -8.81 -8.69
C LYS A 137 12.71 -7.83 -9.20
N LEU A 138 12.29 -6.87 -10.03
CA LEU A 138 13.09 -5.71 -10.39
C LEU A 138 13.33 -4.87 -9.12
N VAL A 139 14.57 -4.81 -8.66
CA VAL A 139 14.96 -4.13 -7.41
C VAL A 139 15.39 -2.69 -7.69
N ASN A 140 16.05 -2.47 -8.82
CA ASN A 140 16.50 -1.14 -9.20
C ASN A 140 16.47 -1.00 -10.72
N LEU A 141 15.82 0.07 -11.14
CA LEU A 141 15.90 0.62 -12.49
C LEU A 141 16.32 2.06 -12.29
N GLY A 142 17.55 2.38 -12.69
CA GLY A 142 18.18 3.68 -12.46
C GLY A 142 17.55 4.80 -13.30
N ASN A 143 18.35 5.80 -13.65
CA ASN A 143 17.83 6.91 -14.44
C ASN A 143 17.54 6.47 -15.88
N TYR A 144 16.34 6.81 -16.36
CA TYR A 144 15.92 6.62 -17.74
C TYR A 144 16.60 7.62 -18.69
N SER A 145 17.02 7.13 -19.86
CA SER A 145 17.41 7.94 -21.01
C SER A 145 16.93 7.26 -22.29
N GLY A 146 16.19 7.99 -23.12
CA GLY A 146 15.61 7.49 -24.36
C GLY A 146 16.03 8.31 -25.57
N GLU A 147 16.18 7.64 -26.71
CA GLU A 147 16.32 8.20 -28.05
C GLU A 147 15.17 7.66 -28.91
N ASN A 148 14.52 8.54 -29.68
CA ASN A 148 13.43 8.17 -30.60
C ASN A 148 12.20 7.54 -29.90
N THR A 149 11.96 7.88 -28.63
CA THR A 149 10.93 7.24 -27.80
C THR A 149 9.52 7.77 -28.01
N ASP A 150 9.35 8.81 -28.82
CA ASP A 150 8.04 9.36 -29.19
C ASP A 150 7.15 8.35 -29.93
N ALA A 151 7.76 7.29 -30.48
CA ALA A 151 7.08 6.19 -31.15
C ALA A 151 6.67 5.05 -30.20
N ILE A 152 6.93 5.15 -28.89
CA ILE A 152 6.51 4.18 -27.88
C ILE A 152 5.62 4.87 -26.85
N THR A 153 4.40 4.35 -26.70
CA THR A 153 3.58 4.62 -25.52
C THR A 153 4.04 3.67 -24.41
N PHE A 154 4.41 4.23 -23.25
CA PHE A 154 4.68 3.44 -22.06
C PHE A 154 3.50 3.54 -21.10
N CYS A 155 3.11 2.40 -20.53
CA CYS A 155 2.21 2.42 -19.40
C CYS A 155 2.95 2.63 -18.07
N PRO A 156 2.28 3.25 -17.09
CA PRO A 156 2.74 3.26 -15.71
C PRO A 156 3.01 1.84 -15.16
N SER A 157 3.67 1.77 -14.01
CA SER A 157 3.97 0.47 -13.39
C SER A 157 2.69 -0.31 -13.09
N ASN A 158 2.73 -1.64 -13.31
CA ASN A 158 1.59 -2.56 -13.14
C ASN A 158 0.38 -2.26 -14.05
N MET A 159 0.60 -1.59 -15.19
CA MET A 159 -0.41 -1.41 -16.22
C MET A 159 0.04 -2.05 -17.52
N ASP A 160 -0.91 -2.64 -18.24
CA ASP A 160 -0.70 -3.20 -19.56
C ASP A 160 -1.36 -2.32 -20.61
N ILE A 161 -0.75 -2.27 -21.80
CA ILE A 161 -1.39 -1.67 -22.96
C ILE A 161 -2.49 -2.61 -23.43
N ASP A 162 -3.71 -2.11 -23.53
CA ASP A 162 -4.84 -2.81 -24.12
C ASP A 162 -5.48 -1.98 -25.24
N ASN A 163 -6.17 -2.66 -26.14
CA ASN A 163 -6.95 -2.01 -27.17
C ASN A 163 -8.13 -1.32 -26.51
N CYS A 164 -8.24 -0.02 -26.72
CA CYS A 164 -9.19 0.77 -25.99
C CYS A 164 -10.66 0.41 -26.27
N SER A 165 -10.97 -0.19 -27.42
CA SER A 165 -12.31 -0.70 -27.74
C SER A 165 -12.72 -1.96 -26.97
N THR A 166 -11.76 -2.65 -26.35
CA THR A 166 -11.98 -3.87 -25.55
C THR A 166 -11.44 -3.76 -24.13
N ALA A 167 -10.82 -2.63 -23.80
CA ALA A 167 -10.14 -2.40 -22.54
C ALA A 167 -11.12 -2.45 -21.37
N CYS A 168 -10.81 -3.31 -20.41
CA CYS A 168 -11.66 -3.54 -19.26
C CYS A 168 -11.00 -3.02 -17.99
N GLN A 169 -11.35 -1.80 -17.58
CA GLN A 169 -10.78 -1.23 -16.36
C GLN A 169 -11.64 -1.61 -15.15
N ARG A 170 -11.05 -2.40 -14.23
CA ARG A 170 -11.67 -2.69 -12.92
C ARG A 170 -11.10 -1.71 -11.90
N THR A 171 -11.95 -1.17 -11.03
CA THR A 171 -11.50 -0.31 -9.92
C THR A 171 -11.64 -1.04 -8.60
N CYS A 172 -10.98 -0.53 -7.55
CA CYS A 172 -11.13 -1.09 -6.22
C CYS A 172 -12.60 -1.09 -5.78
N GLU A 173 -13.34 0.01 -6.01
CA GLU A 173 -14.76 0.23 -5.66
C GLU A 173 -15.71 -0.70 -6.42
N ALA A 174 -15.34 -1.08 -7.64
CA ALA A 174 -16.17 -1.87 -8.52
C ALA A 174 -15.39 -3.07 -9.08
N PRO A 175 -14.88 -3.97 -8.22
CA PRO A 175 -13.97 -5.04 -8.64
C PRO A 175 -14.69 -6.13 -9.43
N GLY A 176 -16.02 -6.06 -9.55
CA GLY A 176 -16.90 -6.95 -10.30
C GLY A 176 -17.33 -6.38 -11.65
N ILE A 177 -17.13 -5.09 -11.87
CA ILE A 177 -17.68 -4.34 -13.00
C ILE A 177 -16.52 -3.93 -13.90
N CYS A 178 -16.68 -4.23 -15.18
CA CYS A 178 -15.81 -3.70 -16.21
C CYS A 178 -16.26 -2.27 -16.50
N GLN A 179 -15.40 -1.28 -16.25
CA GLN A 179 -15.64 0.07 -16.73
C GLN A 179 -14.99 0.17 -18.11
N ASP A 180 -15.82 0.27 -19.14
CA ASP A 180 -15.36 0.52 -20.49
C ASP A 180 -14.76 1.94 -20.52
N GLU A 181 -13.47 2.05 -20.84
CA GLU A 181 -12.80 3.34 -21.01
C GLU A 181 -13.42 4.08 -22.21
N VAL A 182 -13.88 5.31 -22.00
CA VAL A 182 -14.44 6.12 -23.09
C VAL A 182 -13.30 6.79 -23.85
N CYS A 183 -12.81 6.09 -24.87
CA CYS A 183 -11.86 6.59 -25.83
C CYS A 183 -12.42 6.52 -27.25
N THR A 184 -11.93 7.39 -28.12
CA THR A 184 -12.41 7.48 -29.51
C THR A 184 -11.71 6.51 -30.46
N ASP A 185 -10.43 6.20 -30.23
CA ASP A 185 -9.62 5.23 -30.96
C ASP A 185 -8.26 5.06 -30.25
N GLY A 186 -7.57 3.94 -30.43
CA GLY A 186 -6.19 3.72 -29.99
C GLY A 186 -5.96 2.72 -28.84
N GLU A 187 -4.81 2.87 -28.20
CA GLU A 187 -4.30 2.04 -27.10
C GLU A 187 -4.41 2.79 -25.77
N VAL A 188 -4.76 2.08 -24.70
CA VAL A 188 -4.90 2.66 -23.35
C VAL A 188 -4.20 1.76 -22.34
N CYS A 189 -3.72 2.36 -21.25
CA CYS A 189 -3.13 1.63 -20.14
C CYS A 189 -4.22 1.21 -19.17
N VAL A 190 -4.35 -0.09 -18.95
CA VAL A 190 -5.29 -0.65 -17.98
C VAL A 190 -4.59 -1.55 -16.98
N CYS A 191 -5.24 -1.74 -15.83
CA CYS A 191 -4.76 -2.74 -14.87
C CYS A 191 -4.92 -4.15 -15.46
N PRO A 192 -3.87 -4.98 -15.42
CA PRO A 192 -3.96 -6.38 -15.84
C PRO A 192 -4.84 -7.19 -14.89
N ASP A 193 -5.21 -8.40 -15.32
CA ASP A 193 -6.01 -9.32 -14.52
C ASP A 193 -5.41 -9.55 -13.12
N GLY A 194 -6.25 -9.37 -12.09
CA GLY A 194 -5.85 -9.47 -10.68
C GLY A 194 -5.40 -8.15 -10.04
N PHE A 195 -5.26 -7.08 -10.85
CA PHE A 195 -5.03 -5.72 -10.37
C PHE A 195 -6.28 -4.86 -10.54
N PHE A 196 -6.38 -3.82 -9.72
CA PHE A 196 -7.51 -2.91 -9.66
C PHE A 196 -7.00 -1.48 -9.60
N MET A 197 -7.65 -0.60 -10.34
CA MET A 197 -7.31 0.82 -10.32
C MET A 197 -7.74 1.41 -8.98
N LYS A 198 -6.78 2.06 -8.31
CA LYS A 198 -6.98 2.89 -7.14
C LYS A 198 -6.37 4.25 -7.44
N GLU A 199 -7.23 5.25 -7.62
CA GLU A 199 -6.83 6.58 -8.08
C GLU A 199 -6.10 6.53 -9.45
N SER A 200 -4.77 6.55 -9.46
CA SER A 200 -3.93 6.44 -10.67
C SER A 200 -3.06 5.18 -10.71
N ASP A 201 -3.09 4.34 -9.68
CA ASP A 201 -2.20 3.20 -9.53
C ASP A 201 -2.96 1.87 -9.66
N CYS A 202 -2.33 0.90 -10.33
CA CYS A 202 -2.82 -0.47 -10.34
C CYS A 202 -2.27 -1.24 -9.13
N VAL A 203 -3.18 -1.60 -8.25
CA VAL A 203 -2.88 -2.27 -6.99
C VAL A 203 -3.52 -3.66 -6.92
N THR A 204 -2.94 -4.54 -6.11
CA THR A 204 -3.52 -5.87 -5.85
C THR A 204 -4.81 -5.76 -5.04
N ARG A 205 -5.61 -6.84 -5.02
CA ARG A 205 -6.88 -6.87 -4.29
C ARG A 205 -6.70 -6.53 -2.80
N GLU A 206 -5.64 -7.04 -2.20
CA GLU A 206 -5.31 -6.85 -0.78
C GLU A 206 -4.95 -5.38 -0.48
N GLN A 207 -4.47 -4.64 -1.49
CA GLN A 207 -4.13 -3.22 -1.40
C GLN A 207 -5.33 -2.28 -1.65
N CYS A 208 -6.46 -2.81 -2.15
CA CYS A 208 -7.70 -2.06 -2.25
C CYS A 208 -8.32 -1.78 -0.87
N GLY A 209 -8.24 -2.75 0.04
CA GLY A 209 -8.89 -2.73 1.35
C GLY A 209 -9.74 -3.99 1.56
N CYS A 210 -10.61 -3.98 2.56
CA CYS A 210 -11.41 -5.12 2.96
C CYS A 210 -12.84 -5.04 2.41
N TYR A 211 -13.25 -6.07 1.68
CA TYR A 211 -14.58 -6.15 1.07
C TYR A 211 -15.60 -6.71 2.05
N VAL A 212 -16.61 -5.91 2.40
CA VAL A 212 -17.67 -6.34 3.33
C VAL A 212 -18.99 -6.59 2.58
N SER A 213 -19.49 -7.83 2.68
CA SER A 213 -20.67 -8.31 1.94
C SER A 213 -21.98 -7.64 2.35
N GLU A 214 -22.07 -7.09 3.56
CA GLU A 214 -23.29 -6.48 4.10
C GLU A 214 -23.59 -5.07 3.55
N GLY A 215 -22.69 -4.47 2.75
CA GLY A 215 -22.90 -3.10 2.27
C GLY A 215 -22.19 -2.71 0.97
N GLN A 216 -21.60 -3.65 0.21
CA GLN A 216 -20.72 -3.33 -0.92
C GLN A 216 -19.71 -2.22 -0.56
N THR A 217 -19.26 -2.20 0.69
CA THR A 217 -18.38 -1.16 1.22
C THR A 217 -16.99 -1.72 1.32
N ILE A 218 -16.01 -0.91 0.91
CA ILE A 218 -14.58 -1.23 1.04
C ILE A 218 -14.08 -0.47 2.23
N VAL A 219 -13.53 -1.19 3.18
CA VAL A 219 -12.92 -0.62 4.38
C VAL A 219 -11.43 -0.42 4.06
N PRO A 220 -10.91 0.82 4.09
CA PRO A 220 -9.49 1.07 3.87
C PRO A 220 -8.62 0.31 4.88
N GLU A 221 -7.38 0.01 4.51
CA GLU A 221 -6.42 -0.64 5.41
C GLU A 221 -6.24 0.17 6.70
N GLY A 222 -6.41 -0.47 7.86
CA GLY A 222 -6.34 0.16 9.18
C GLY A 222 -7.64 0.79 9.67
N ASP A 223 -8.64 0.99 8.80
CA ASP A 223 -9.95 1.50 9.20
C ASP A 223 -10.84 0.39 9.77
N PHE A 224 -11.90 0.77 10.47
CA PHE A 224 -12.84 -0.16 11.09
C PHE A 224 -14.20 -0.19 10.41
N PHE A 225 -14.90 -1.31 10.58
CA PHE A 225 -16.28 -1.50 10.16
C PHE A 225 -17.11 -2.08 11.30
N VAL A 226 -18.33 -1.57 11.45
CA VAL A 226 -19.32 -2.07 12.40
C VAL A 226 -20.53 -2.57 11.62
N ASN A 227 -20.96 -3.81 11.92
CA ASN A 227 -22.11 -4.40 11.25
C ASN A 227 -23.43 -3.68 11.63
N ALA A 228 -24.49 -3.90 10.86
CA ALA A 228 -25.77 -3.19 11.05
C ALA A 228 -26.39 -3.31 12.45
N GLY A 229 -26.09 -4.40 13.18
CA GLY A 229 -26.57 -4.60 14.55
C GLY A 229 -25.66 -4.08 15.65
N CYS A 230 -24.51 -3.46 15.34
CA CYS A 230 -23.43 -3.17 16.30
C CYS A 230 -23.09 -4.36 17.21
N THR A 231 -23.11 -5.57 16.66
CA THR A 231 -22.76 -6.81 17.38
C THR A 231 -21.32 -7.24 17.14
N ARG A 232 -20.68 -6.67 16.12
CA ARG A 232 -19.28 -6.90 15.77
C ARG A 232 -18.68 -5.63 15.19
N LYS A 233 -17.47 -5.32 15.62
CA LYS A 233 -16.60 -4.29 15.06
C LYS A 233 -15.33 -4.98 14.64
N GLY A 234 -14.78 -4.62 13.48
CA GLY A 234 -13.51 -5.19 13.05
C GLY A 234 -12.66 -4.16 12.34
N VAL A 235 -11.36 -4.40 12.31
CA VAL A 235 -10.37 -3.54 11.65
C VAL A 235 -9.88 -4.24 10.39
N CYS A 236 -9.76 -3.50 9.30
CA CYS A 236 -9.20 -4.00 8.06
C CYS A 236 -7.69 -4.19 8.21
N THR A 237 -7.21 -5.41 7.99
CA THR A 237 -5.79 -5.75 8.05
C THR A 237 -5.44 -6.73 6.94
N ASN A 238 -4.54 -6.34 6.04
CA ASN A 238 -4.11 -7.10 4.87
C ASN A 238 -5.28 -7.62 4.01
N GLY A 239 -6.31 -6.80 3.79
CA GLY A 239 -7.47 -7.17 2.97
C GLY A 239 -8.53 -8.05 3.65
N GLU A 240 -8.35 -8.40 4.93
CA GLU A 240 -9.34 -9.10 5.75
C GLU A 240 -9.82 -8.28 6.96
N ILE A 241 -11.10 -8.39 7.32
CA ILE A 241 -11.62 -7.77 8.56
C ILE A 241 -11.29 -8.69 9.75
N ILE A 242 -10.47 -8.18 10.66
CA ILE A 242 -10.20 -8.81 11.96
C ILE A 242 -11.26 -8.34 12.95
N TRP A 243 -12.16 -9.24 13.34
CA TRP A 243 -13.30 -8.93 14.20
C TRP A 243 -12.94 -8.94 15.69
N ASP A 244 -13.46 -7.97 16.41
CA ASP A 244 -13.55 -7.93 17.86
C ASP A 244 -14.86 -8.60 18.32
N GLU A 245 -14.72 -9.75 18.96
CA GLU A 245 -15.85 -10.54 19.51
C GLU A 245 -16.42 -9.95 20.81
N GLY A 246 -15.74 -8.97 21.42
CA GLY A 246 -16.18 -8.28 22.63
C GLY A 246 -17.01 -7.02 22.37
N TYR A 247 -17.14 -6.60 21.10
CA TYR A 247 -17.80 -5.35 20.76
C TYR A 247 -19.30 -5.38 21.06
N ALA A 248 -19.74 -4.47 21.93
CA ALA A 248 -21.14 -4.23 22.21
C ALA A 248 -21.34 -2.78 22.67
N CYS A 249 -22.47 -2.18 22.34
CA CYS A 249 -22.81 -0.85 22.84
C CYS A 249 -23.03 -0.87 24.36
N SER A 250 -22.62 0.21 25.02
CA SER A 250 -22.99 0.49 26.40
C SER A 250 -24.52 0.45 26.57
N PRO A 251 -25.05 0.09 27.76
CA PRO A 251 -26.48 0.21 28.06
C PRO A 251 -27.05 1.63 27.91
N ASN A 252 -26.19 2.66 27.92
CA ASN A 252 -26.56 4.07 27.71
C ASN A 252 -26.01 4.59 26.37
N ALA A 253 -26.01 3.75 25.34
CA ALA A 253 -25.63 4.09 23.99
C ALA A 253 -26.58 3.46 22.98
N ASN A 254 -26.72 4.10 21.82
CA ASN A 254 -27.47 3.59 20.70
C ASN A 254 -26.54 3.28 19.51
N CYS A 255 -26.85 2.19 18.81
CA CYS A 255 -26.22 1.88 17.52
C CYS A 255 -26.85 2.72 16.44
N GLU A 256 -26.10 3.64 15.86
CA GLU A 256 -26.60 4.52 14.81
C GLU A 256 -25.47 4.91 13.85
N GLU A 257 -25.83 5.63 12.79
CA GLU A 257 -24.91 6.05 11.76
C GLU A 257 -24.89 7.59 11.70
N ARG A 258 -23.72 8.18 11.97
CA ARG A 258 -23.52 9.63 11.91
C ARG A 258 -22.38 9.92 10.94
N ASN A 259 -22.61 10.76 9.93
CA ASN A 259 -21.63 11.08 8.87
C ASN A 259 -21.05 9.83 8.16
N ASN A 260 -21.91 8.86 7.82
CA ASN A 260 -21.53 7.56 7.23
C ASN A 260 -20.64 6.66 8.10
N ILE A 261 -20.52 6.96 9.40
CA ILE A 261 -19.83 6.12 10.36
C ILE A 261 -20.89 5.46 11.24
N ARG A 262 -21.02 4.14 11.12
CA ARG A 262 -21.84 3.32 12.03
C ARG A 262 -21.00 2.89 13.23
N GLN A 263 -21.49 3.17 14.43
CA GLN A 263 -20.92 2.72 15.69
C GLN A 263 -21.91 2.98 16.83
N CYS A 264 -21.52 2.60 18.05
CA CYS A 264 -22.22 2.99 19.26
C CYS A 264 -21.97 4.46 19.57
N TYR A 265 -23.04 5.21 19.85
CA TYR A 265 -22.95 6.60 20.30
C TYR A 265 -23.67 6.74 21.64
N CYS A 266 -23.02 7.39 22.61
CA CYS A 266 -23.61 7.59 23.93
C CYS A 266 -24.90 8.43 23.85
N ASP A 267 -25.85 8.08 24.71
CA ASP A 267 -27.12 8.80 24.86
C ASP A 267 -26.90 10.19 25.45
N ASP A 268 -27.91 11.06 25.26
CA ASP A 268 -27.90 12.42 25.82
C ASP A 268 -27.64 12.42 27.34
N GLY A 269 -26.58 13.14 27.73
CA GLY A 269 -26.13 13.27 29.10
C GLY A 269 -25.11 12.22 29.54
N TYR A 270 -24.67 11.35 28.62
CA TYR A 270 -23.53 10.46 28.77
C TYR A 270 -22.43 10.83 27.78
N GLY A 271 -21.18 10.54 28.15
CA GLY A 271 -20.00 10.74 27.31
C GLY A 271 -19.07 9.54 27.41
N GLY A 272 -18.29 9.33 26.35
CA GLY A 272 -17.40 8.18 26.20
C GLY A 272 -17.26 7.78 24.74
N ASP A 273 -16.80 6.56 24.50
CA ASP A 273 -16.55 5.99 23.16
C ASP A 273 -17.75 5.18 22.60
N GLY A 274 -18.87 5.14 23.32
CA GLY A 274 -20.07 4.41 22.92
C GLY A 274 -20.11 2.96 23.42
N GLU A 275 -18.95 2.32 23.56
CA GLU A 275 -18.81 1.00 24.21
C GLU A 275 -18.83 1.17 25.73
N THR A 276 -18.22 2.26 26.21
CA THR A 276 -18.29 2.77 27.58
C THR A 276 -18.91 4.15 27.57
N CYS A 277 -20.04 4.32 28.26
CA CYS A 277 -20.69 5.63 28.42
C CYS A 277 -20.89 5.93 29.90
N THR A 278 -20.25 6.99 30.36
CA THR A 278 -20.35 7.49 31.73
C THR A 278 -21.20 8.75 31.77
N SER A 279 -21.97 8.96 32.84
CA SER A 279 -22.80 10.16 32.95
C SER A 279 -21.90 11.39 32.99
N VAL A 280 -22.16 12.36 32.09
CA VAL A 280 -21.47 13.67 32.05
C VAL A 280 -22.39 14.80 32.52
N THR A 281 -23.67 14.48 32.76
CA THR A 281 -24.59 15.42 33.39
C THR A 281 -24.53 15.23 34.89
N PRO A 282 -24.17 16.26 35.67
CA PRO A 282 -24.13 16.18 37.12
C PRO A 282 -25.48 15.73 37.67
N LYS A 283 -25.47 14.79 38.61
CA LYS A 283 -26.69 14.21 39.19
C LYS A 283 -27.41 15.19 40.11
N ASP A 284 -26.67 16.10 40.71
CA ASP A 284 -27.14 17.10 41.66
C ASP A 284 -26.17 18.30 41.69
N CYS A 285 -26.51 19.32 42.47
CA CYS A 285 -25.65 20.48 42.65
C CYS A 285 -24.35 20.16 43.41
N ARG A 286 -24.31 19.08 44.19
CA ARG A 286 -23.14 18.66 44.97
C ARG A 286 -22.03 18.20 44.04
N GLU A 287 -22.35 17.35 43.07
CA GLU A 287 -21.39 16.90 42.06
C GLU A 287 -20.82 18.07 41.23
N ILE A 288 -21.62 19.10 40.95
CA ILE A 288 -21.16 20.33 40.29
C ILE A 288 -20.13 21.08 41.15
N TYR A 289 -20.39 21.16 42.46
CA TYR A 289 -19.51 21.85 43.40
C TYR A 289 -18.22 21.07 43.68
N ASP A 290 -18.32 19.74 43.74
CA ASP A 290 -17.17 18.86 43.95
C ASP A 290 -16.24 18.82 42.72
N ASP A 291 -16.80 18.94 41.51
CA ASP A 291 -16.05 19.08 40.25
C ASP A 291 -15.32 20.43 40.17
N ASP A 292 -15.98 21.53 40.54
CA ASP A 292 -15.36 22.85 40.59
C ASP A 292 -16.00 23.73 41.68
N SER A 293 -15.29 23.83 42.81
CA SER A 293 -15.72 24.61 43.97
C SER A 293 -15.67 26.12 43.75
N THR A 294 -15.18 26.60 42.60
CA THR A 294 -15.11 28.03 42.25
C THR A 294 -16.35 28.53 41.50
N ARG A 295 -17.26 27.62 41.13
CA ARG A 295 -18.50 27.97 40.42
C ARG A 295 -19.41 28.87 41.26
N ASN A 296 -20.09 29.78 40.57
CA ASN A 296 -20.99 30.76 41.19
C ASN A 296 -22.39 30.18 41.43
N ASN A 297 -23.17 30.83 42.30
CA ASN A 297 -24.60 30.55 42.43
C ASN A 297 -25.32 30.77 41.09
N GLY A 298 -26.24 29.89 40.73
CA GLY A 298 -26.90 30.00 39.44
C GLY A 298 -27.82 28.83 39.11
N ILE A 299 -28.43 28.89 37.92
CA ILE A 299 -29.23 27.79 37.38
C ILE A 299 -28.30 26.82 36.66
N TYR A 300 -28.37 25.55 37.03
CA TYR A 300 -27.60 24.47 36.43
C TYR A 300 -28.53 23.34 36.00
N ARG A 301 -28.11 22.60 34.98
CA ARG A 301 -28.85 21.44 34.48
C ARG A 301 -28.33 20.18 35.16
N ILE A 302 -29.24 19.44 35.81
CA ILE A 302 -28.90 18.20 36.51
C ILE A 302 -29.78 17.04 36.02
N LYS A 303 -29.32 15.80 36.24
CA LYS A 303 -30.10 14.58 35.98
C LYS A 303 -29.95 13.59 37.14
N PRO A 304 -30.87 13.59 38.13
CA PRO A 304 -30.77 12.72 39.29
C PRO A 304 -30.69 11.23 38.92
N THR A 305 -29.91 10.46 39.68
CA THR A 305 -29.78 9.01 39.47
C THR A 305 -31.15 8.33 39.57
N GLY A 306 -31.50 7.51 38.56
CA GLY A 306 -32.80 6.83 38.49
C GLY A 306 -33.95 7.66 37.92
N TRP A 307 -33.73 8.93 37.56
CA TRP A 307 -34.69 9.75 36.84
C TRP A 307 -34.79 9.31 35.37
N THR A 308 -36.00 8.94 34.93
CA THR A 308 -36.25 8.45 33.55
C THR A 308 -36.61 9.56 32.57
N GLY A 309 -36.78 10.80 33.04
CA GLY A 309 -37.06 11.96 32.19
C GLY A 309 -35.80 12.68 31.70
N PRO A 310 -35.95 13.75 30.90
CA PRO A 310 -34.82 14.58 30.49
C PRO A 310 -34.21 15.31 31.70
N ALA A 311 -32.93 15.68 31.56
CA ALA A 311 -32.26 16.56 32.52
C ALA A 311 -32.96 17.92 32.59
N PHE A 312 -33.12 18.46 33.80
CA PHE A 312 -33.86 19.68 34.05
C PHE A 312 -33.03 20.70 34.83
N GLU A 313 -33.46 21.95 34.80
CA GLU A 313 -32.78 23.06 35.44
C GLU A 313 -33.16 23.18 36.91
N VAL A 314 -32.16 23.40 37.77
CA VAL A 314 -32.30 23.69 39.19
C VAL A 314 -31.42 24.87 39.56
N TYR A 315 -31.80 25.61 40.60
CA TYR A 315 -30.91 26.62 41.16
C TYR A 315 -29.95 25.98 42.17
N CYS A 316 -28.64 26.11 41.94
CA CYS A 316 -27.59 25.66 42.84
C CYS A 316 -27.02 26.85 43.62
N ASN A 317 -27.00 26.73 44.95
CA ASN A 317 -26.25 27.63 45.82
C ASN A 317 -24.87 27.01 46.13
N MET A 318 -23.81 27.73 45.74
CA MET A 318 -22.41 27.36 45.86
C MET A 318 -21.71 28.03 47.07
N THR A 319 -22.41 28.87 47.85
CA THR A 319 -21.87 29.46 49.07
C THR A 319 -21.97 28.49 50.27
N ASP A 320 -21.25 28.81 51.35
CA ASP A 320 -21.40 28.14 52.65
C ASP A 320 -21.24 26.60 52.60
N GLY A 321 -20.16 26.14 51.96
CA GLY A 321 -19.88 24.71 51.73
C GLY A 321 -20.50 24.13 50.44
N GLY A 322 -21.25 24.96 49.70
CA GLY A 322 -21.66 24.77 48.31
C GLY A 322 -22.46 23.52 47.97
N GLY A 323 -22.88 23.42 46.71
CA GLY A 323 -23.57 22.25 46.17
C GLY A 323 -25.02 22.06 46.61
N TRP A 324 -25.68 23.12 47.08
CA TRP A 324 -27.07 23.05 47.58
C TRP A 324 -28.08 23.17 46.44
N THR A 325 -28.93 22.18 46.25
CA THR A 325 -30.08 22.28 45.34
C THR A 325 -31.21 23.04 46.02
N VAL A 326 -31.62 24.17 45.43
CA VAL A 326 -32.62 25.08 46.01
C VAL A 326 -33.99 24.79 45.40
N SER A 327 -35.00 24.61 46.26
CA SER A 327 -36.41 24.55 45.87
C SER A 327 -37.15 25.78 46.43
N VAL A 328 -37.98 26.42 45.59
CA VAL A 328 -38.66 27.72 45.83
C VAL A 328 -40.17 27.49 45.59
N LEU A 329 -41.17 27.94 46.36
CA LEU A 329 -41.31 28.83 47.54
C LEU A 329 -42.59 28.44 48.32
N ALA A 330 -42.59 28.64 49.64
CA ALA A 330 -43.84 28.83 50.40
C ALA A 330 -43.89 30.26 50.96
N TYR A 331 -45.03 30.94 50.79
CA TYR A 331 -45.30 32.25 51.39
C TYR A 331 -45.70 32.07 52.86
N ASP A 332 -44.94 32.67 53.78
CA ASP A 332 -45.46 33.02 55.09
C ASP A 332 -46.46 34.19 54.93
N ARG A 333 -47.55 34.19 55.70
CA ARG A 333 -48.54 35.29 55.79
C ARG A 333 -47.93 36.66 56.14
N HIS A 334 -46.67 36.70 56.58
CA HIS A 334 -45.93 37.92 56.88
C HIS A 334 -44.99 38.40 55.77
N GLY A 335 -44.98 37.75 54.60
CA GLY A 335 -44.22 38.21 53.42
C GLY A 335 -42.72 37.89 53.44
N TYR A 336 -42.28 36.98 54.31
CA TYR A 336 -40.90 36.46 54.31
C TYR A 336 -40.75 35.29 53.32
N TYR A 337 -39.61 35.24 52.62
CA TYR A 337 -39.24 34.15 51.71
C TYR A 337 -38.66 32.99 52.53
N ILE A 338 -39.33 31.83 52.51
CA ILE A 338 -38.77 30.59 53.07
C ILE A 338 -38.07 29.83 51.93
N MET A 339 -36.74 29.77 51.97
CA MET A 339 -35.91 29.00 51.05
C MET A 339 -35.68 27.60 51.64
N ASN A 340 -36.11 26.55 50.95
CA ASN A 340 -35.84 25.17 51.35
C ASN A 340 -34.64 24.65 50.56
N TYR A 341 -33.58 24.29 51.28
CA TYR A 341 -32.37 23.69 50.73
C TYR A 341 -32.45 22.18 50.87
N ILE A 342 -32.23 21.45 49.78
CA ILE A 342 -32.10 19.99 49.80
C ILE A 342 -30.64 19.68 49.44
N VAL A 343 -29.99 18.89 50.27
CA VAL A 343 -28.66 18.33 49.99
C VAL A 343 -28.68 16.88 50.41
N HIS A 344 -28.24 16.00 49.52
CA HIS A 344 -27.93 14.62 49.87
C HIS A 344 -26.59 14.62 50.62
N GLN A 345 -26.49 13.88 51.73
CA GLN A 345 -25.21 13.62 52.41
C GLN A 345 -24.49 12.44 51.77
#